data_AF-A0A5K1JYJ4-F1
#
_entry.id   AF-A0A5K1JYJ4-F1
#
_cell.length_a   1.000
_cell.length_b   1.000
_cell.length_c   1.000
_cell.angle_alpha   90.00
_cell.angle_beta   90.00
_cell.angle_gamma   90.00
#
_symmetry.space_group_name_H-M   'P 1'
#
loop_
_entity.id
_entity.type
_entity.pdbx_description
1 polymer ?
#
loop_
_entity_poly.entity_id
_entity_poly.type
_entity_poly.pdbx_seq_one_letter_code
_entity_poly.pdbx_strand_id
1 'polypeptide(L)'
;MSEPGVWSSRDLDHILGRYGALIVERAGTGADTDAAVDALARWRHNIHLVHQLVQNDVSSTKVRLFLRRGLSVRYLLPEPVVEYIEERGLYLDEGAGTGTGAACGPVLGEREKGKEKGAASEVERR
;
A
#
# COMPACT_ATOMS: atom_id res chain seq x y z
N MET A 1 -3.21 6.84 -9.17
CA MET A 1 -3.71 8.00 -9.97
C MET A 1 -5.21 7.95 -10.18
N SER A 2 -5.86 6.79 -10.01
CA SER A 2 -7.32 6.61 -10.14
C SER A 2 -8.12 6.98 -8.90
N GLU A 3 -7.48 7.16 -7.73
CA GLU A 3 -8.17 7.53 -6.49
C GLU A 3 -8.72 8.97 -6.55
N PRO A 4 -10.05 9.16 -6.38
CA PRO A 4 -10.67 10.48 -6.42
C PRO A 4 -10.10 11.43 -5.35
N GLY A 5 -9.86 12.69 -5.72
CA GLY A 5 -9.44 13.73 -4.78
C GLY A 5 -7.94 13.75 -4.44
N VAL A 6 -7.16 12.75 -4.88
CA VAL A 6 -5.70 12.76 -4.69
C VAL A 6 -4.99 13.62 -5.75
N TRP A 7 -5.48 13.59 -6.98
CA TRP A 7 -4.88 14.32 -8.12
C TRP A 7 -5.85 15.35 -8.68
N SER A 8 -5.33 16.54 -8.98
CA SER A 8 -6.12 17.53 -9.71
C SER A 8 -6.27 17.10 -11.18
N SER A 9 -7.42 17.39 -11.78
CA SER A 9 -7.67 17.05 -13.20
C SER A 9 -6.67 17.74 -14.13
N ARG A 10 -6.22 18.95 -13.77
CA ARG A 10 -5.22 19.71 -14.54
C ARG A 10 -3.87 18.99 -14.55
N ASP A 11 -3.45 18.44 -13.42
CA ASP A 11 -2.17 17.73 -13.32
C ASP A 11 -2.24 16.39 -14.06
N LEU A 12 -3.36 15.67 -13.97
CA LEU A 12 -3.58 14.45 -14.75
C LEU A 12 -3.50 14.73 -16.25
N ASP A 13 -4.17 15.78 -16.73
CA ASP A 13 -4.10 16.21 -18.13
C ASP A 13 -2.68 16.60 -18.56
N HIS A 14 -1.91 17.23 -17.67
CA HIS A 14 -0.53 17.60 -17.96
C HIS A 14 0.40 16.39 -18.02
N ILE A 15 0.36 15.52 -17.00
CA ILE A 15 1.24 14.36 -16.86
C ILE A 15 0.91 13.33 -17.94
N LEU A 16 -0.34 12.89 -18.02
CA LEU A 16 -0.76 11.80 -18.91
C LEU A 16 -1.02 12.28 -20.35
N GLY A 17 -1.34 13.57 -20.54
CA GLY A 17 -1.55 14.12 -21.88
C GLY A 17 -0.26 14.49 -22.61
N ARG A 18 0.79 14.94 -21.90
CA ARG A 18 2.06 15.39 -22.53
C ARG A 18 3.21 14.41 -22.42
N TYR A 19 3.28 13.64 -21.33
CA TYR A 19 4.38 12.71 -21.09
C TYR A 19 3.90 11.26 -21.18
N GLY A 20 2.98 10.87 -20.32
CA GLY A 20 2.49 9.49 -20.20
C GLY A 20 3.02 8.78 -18.96
N ALA A 21 2.66 7.50 -18.83
CA ALA A 21 3.03 6.68 -17.68
C ALA A 21 3.37 5.24 -18.11
N LEU A 22 4.45 4.71 -17.54
CA LEU A 22 4.78 3.28 -17.59
C LEU A 22 4.40 2.66 -16.24
N ILE A 23 3.42 1.77 -16.24
CA ILE A 23 2.91 1.10 -15.03
C ILE A 23 3.47 -0.31 -15.01
N VAL A 24 4.21 -0.65 -13.95
CA VAL A 24 4.71 -2.01 -13.73
C VAL A 24 3.80 -2.69 -12.72
N GLU A 25 3.19 -3.82 -13.13
CA GLU A 25 2.28 -4.57 -12.28
C GLU A 25 3.03 -5.21 -11.11
N ARG A 26 2.38 -5.23 -9.95
CA ARG A 26 2.86 -5.95 -8.76
C ARG A 26 2.02 -7.20 -8.53
N ALA A 27 2.65 -8.23 -7.97
CA ALA A 27 1.99 -9.49 -7.63
C ALA A 27 0.67 -9.29 -6.87
N GLY A 28 -0.42 -9.85 -7.41
CA GLY A 28 -1.74 -9.81 -6.79
C GLY A 28 -2.52 -8.51 -6.99
N THR A 29 -2.03 -7.55 -7.78
CA THR A 29 -2.74 -6.28 -8.06
C THR A 29 -3.28 -6.18 -9.48
N GLY A 30 -3.23 -7.24 -10.30
CA GLY A 30 -3.61 -7.18 -11.73
C GLY A 30 -5.01 -6.64 -11.99
N ALA A 31 -6.03 -7.23 -11.34
CA ALA A 31 -7.42 -6.79 -11.50
C ALA A 31 -7.64 -5.32 -11.07
N ASP A 32 -6.98 -4.89 -10.00
CA ASP A 32 -7.03 -3.50 -9.52
C ASP A 32 -6.31 -2.54 -10.48
N THR A 33 -5.23 -3.01 -11.12
CA THR A 33 -4.45 -2.23 -12.07
C THR A 33 -5.24 -2.00 -13.35
N ASP A 34 -5.92 -3.03 -13.85
CA ASP A 34 -6.78 -2.92 -15.03
C ASP A 34 -7.95 -1.94 -14.76
N ALA A 35 -8.62 -2.07 -13.61
CA ALA A 35 -9.67 -1.13 -13.21
C ALA A 35 -9.16 0.32 -13.08
N ALA A 36 -7.95 0.51 -12.56
CA ALA A 36 -7.33 1.83 -12.47
C ALA A 36 -6.97 2.43 -13.84
N VAL A 37 -6.54 1.60 -14.79
CA VAL A 37 -6.26 2.02 -16.18
C VAL A 37 -7.56 2.40 -16.89
N ASP A 38 -8.63 1.64 -16.67
CA ASP A 38 -9.94 1.93 -17.24
C ASP A 38 -10.52 3.25 -16.71
N ALA A 39 -10.31 3.57 -15.43
CA ALA A 39 -10.65 4.88 -14.88
C ALA A 39 -9.91 6.05 -15.56
N LEU A 40 -8.75 5.78 -16.16
CA LEU A 40 -7.91 6.75 -16.90
C LEU A 40 -8.03 6.61 -18.42
N ALA A 41 -9.13 5.99 -18.91
CA ALA A 41 -9.31 5.63 -20.32
C ALA A 41 -9.05 6.78 -21.32
N ARG A 42 -9.31 8.04 -20.94
CA ARG A 42 -9.04 9.23 -21.76
C ARG A 42 -7.59 9.32 -22.24
N TRP A 43 -6.63 8.90 -21.40
CA TRP A 43 -5.20 8.97 -21.71
C TRP A 43 -4.59 7.60 -21.99
N ARG A 44 -5.41 6.57 -22.25
CA ARG A 44 -4.96 5.18 -22.46
C ARG A 44 -3.87 5.03 -23.52
N HIS A 45 -3.86 5.90 -24.53
CA HIS A 45 -2.84 5.91 -25.60
C HIS A 45 -1.43 6.26 -25.10
N ASN A 46 -1.30 6.94 -23.96
CA ASN A 46 -0.04 7.34 -23.33
C ASN A 46 0.27 6.54 -22.05
N ILE A 47 -0.50 5.47 -21.78
CA ILE A 47 -0.30 4.61 -20.62
C ILE A 47 0.12 3.23 -21.11
N HIS A 48 1.25 2.75 -20.61
CA HIS A 48 1.83 1.47 -20.97
C HIS A 48 1.87 0.57 -19.74
N LEU A 49 1.13 -0.54 -19.77
CA LEU A 49 1.12 -1.54 -18.70
C LEU A 49 2.14 -2.65 -18.99
N VAL A 50 3.00 -2.92 -18.03
CA VAL A 50 4.04 -3.96 -18.09
C VAL A 50 3.74 -5.01 -17.02
N HIS A 51 3.35 -6.20 -17.48
CA HIS A 51 3.10 -7.35 -16.61
C HIS A 51 4.43 -7.98 -16.17
N GLN A 52 4.53 -8.28 -14.88
CA GLN A 52 5.75 -8.82 -14.29
C GLN A 52 5.65 -10.36 -14.15
N LEU A 53 6.47 -11.10 -14.91
CA LEU A 53 6.48 -12.58 -14.87
C LEU A 53 7.06 -13.16 -13.58
N VAL A 54 8.05 -12.47 -13.00
CA VAL A 54 8.69 -12.86 -11.73
C VAL A 54 8.25 -11.89 -10.65
N GLN A 55 7.49 -12.36 -9.68
CA GLN A 55 6.87 -11.50 -8.67
C GLN A 55 7.91 -10.90 -7.70
N ASN A 56 7.92 -9.56 -7.57
CA ASN A 56 8.68 -8.85 -6.53
C ASN A 56 7.72 -8.31 -5.47
N ASP A 57 7.75 -8.91 -4.28
CA ASP A 57 6.90 -8.57 -3.16
C ASP A 57 7.62 -7.74 -2.07
N VAL A 58 8.84 -7.27 -2.35
CA VAL A 58 9.60 -6.37 -1.46
C VAL A 58 8.97 -4.97 -1.46
N SER A 59 8.61 -4.46 -0.28
CA SER A 59 8.16 -3.07 -0.09
C SER A 59 8.91 -2.42 1.06
N SER A 60 9.04 -1.08 1.01
CA SER A 60 9.67 -0.32 2.10
C SER A 60 8.95 -0.54 3.44
N THR A 61 7.64 -0.78 3.44
CA THR A 61 6.89 -1.12 4.67
C THR A 61 7.36 -2.43 5.28
N LYS A 62 7.54 -3.49 4.48
CA LYS A 62 8.07 -4.79 4.95
C LYS A 62 9.51 -4.66 5.43
N VAL A 63 10.36 -3.96 4.66
CA VAL A 63 11.76 -3.71 5.01
C VAL A 63 11.87 -3.00 6.37
N ARG A 64 11.16 -1.87 6.55
CA ARG A 64 11.15 -1.16 7.84
C ARG A 64 10.55 -1.98 8.98
N LEU A 65 9.62 -2.89 8.70
CA LEU A 65 9.08 -3.81 9.70
C LEU A 65 10.12 -4.86 10.13
N PHE A 66 10.88 -5.41 9.19
CA PHE A 66 11.96 -6.36 9.48
C PHE A 66 13.07 -5.72 10.29
N LEU A 67 13.51 -4.52 9.91
CA LEU A 67 14.51 -3.75 10.67
C LEU A 67 14.06 -3.49 12.11
N ARG A 68 12.82 -3.02 12.33
CA ARG A 68 12.26 -2.81 13.68
C ARG A 68 12.17 -4.09 14.51
N ARG A 69 12.03 -5.25 13.87
CA ARG A 69 11.98 -6.56 14.53
C ARG A 69 13.36 -7.21 14.70
N GLY A 70 14.45 -6.53 14.30
CA GLY A 70 15.80 -7.09 14.33
C GLY A 70 16.00 -8.25 13.35
N LEU A 71 15.17 -8.34 12.31
CA LEU A 71 15.30 -9.35 11.26
C LEU A 71 16.23 -8.86 10.16
N SER A 72 17.01 -9.79 9.59
CA SER A 72 17.92 -9.48 8.49
C SER A 72 17.15 -9.08 7.23
N VAL A 73 17.60 -8.02 6.58
CA VAL A 73 17.12 -7.56 5.26
C VAL A 73 18.13 -7.79 4.15
N ARG A 74 19.19 -8.57 4.41
CA ARG A 74 20.18 -8.95 3.39
C ARG A 74 19.48 -9.64 2.23
N TYR A 75 19.94 -9.35 1.02
CA TYR A 75 19.37 -9.82 -0.26
C TYR A 75 17.99 -9.25 -0.63
N LEU A 76 17.33 -8.48 0.25
CA LEU A 76 16.17 -7.66 -0.12
C LEU A 76 16.59 -6.28 -0.63
N LEU A 77 17.79 -5.85 -0.26
CA LEU A 77 18.40 -4.57 -0.61
C LEU A 77 19.86 -4.80 -1.06
N PRO A 78 20.43 -3.88 -1.84
CA PRO A 78 21.87 -3.86 -2.09
C PRO A 78 22.67 -3.70 -0.79
N GLU A 79 23.81 -4.40 -0.67
CA GLU A 79 24.65 -4.37 0.54
C GLU A 79 25.03 -2.95 1.00
N PRO A 80 25.43 -2.01 0.11
CA PRO A 80 25.76 -0.64 0.55
C PRO A 80 24.59 0.11 1.20
N VAL A 81 23.35 -0.25 0.85
CA VAL A 81 22.14 0.34 1.47
C VAL A 81 21.93 -0.25 2.86
N VAL A 82 22.23 -1.54 3.05
CA VAL A 82 22.15 -2.21 4.36
C VAL A 82 23.20 -1.61 5.30
N GLU A 83 24.45 -1.51 4.85
CA GLU A 83 25.55 -0.88 5.60
C GLU A 83 25.17 0.55 6.03
N TYR A 84 24.65 1.35 5.09
CA TYR A 84 24.22 2.71 5.39
C TYR A 84 23.10 2.79 6.44
N ILE A 85 22.12 1.89 6.39
CA ILE A 85 21.03 1.82 7.36
C ILE A 85 21.57 1.48 8.75
N GLU A 86 22.51 0.53 8.84
CA GLU A 86 23.12 0.08 10.09
C GLU A 86 24.02 1.17 10.70
N GLU A 87 24.90 1.79 9.90
CA GLU A 87 25.79 2.88 10.33
C GLU A 87 25.03 4.10 10.88
N ARG A 88 23.86 4.40 10.29
CA ARG A 88 23.02 5.54 10.67
C ARG A 88 21.93 5.19 11.66
N GLY A 89 21.77 3.91 12.03
CA GLY A 89 20.72 3.44 12.92
C GLY A 89 19.30 3.75 12.41
N LEU A 90 19.07 3.74 11.09
CA LEU A 90 17.78 4.11 10.52
C LEU A 90 16.72 3.05 10.80
N TYR A 91 15.48 3.50 11.05
CA TYR A 91 14.31 2.63 11.26
C TYR A 91 14.39 1.72 12.48
N LEU A 92 15.28 2.00 13.43
CA LEU A 92 15.20 1.51 14.79
C LEU A 92 14.11 2.33 15.51
N ASP A 93 13.27 1.71 16.34
CA ASP A 93 12.18 2.42 17.01
C ASP A 93 12.74 3.61 17.81
N GLU A 94 12.14 4.79 17.64
CA GLU A 94 12.31 5.97 18.49
C GLU A 94 11.61 5.76 19.85
N GLY A 95 11.91 4.62 20.49
CA GLY A 95 11.22 4.11 21.69
C GLY A 95 12.08 4.12 22.95
N ALA A 96 13.30 4.66 22.92
CA ALA A 96 14.16 4.74 24.11
C ALA A 96 15.20 5.89 24.07
N GLY A 97 14.84 7.07 23.56
CA GLY A 97 15.75 8.22 23.66
C GLY A 97 15.22 9.49 23.00
N THR A 98 14.92 10.48 23.84
CA THR A 98 14.64 11.89 23.53
C THR A 98 13.37 12.21 22.75
N GLY A 99 12.31 12.54 23.50
CA GLY A 99 11.04 12.97 22.95
C GLY A 99 11.05 14.38 22.36
N THR A 100 10.24 14.58 21.34
CA THR A 100 9.27 15.68 21.28
C THR A 100 8.17 15.28 20.30
N GLY A 101 6.93 15.24 20.79
CA GLY A 101 5.82 14.55 20.13
C GLY A 101 5.35 15.17 18.82
N ALA A 102 4.99 14.29 17.88
CA ALA A 102 3.94 14.53 16.91
C ALA A 102 3.09 13.25 16.83
N ALA A 103 1.97 13.25 17.56
CA ALA A 103 1.05 12.13 17.62
C ALA A 103 0.31 11.96 16.27
N CYS A 104 0.38 10.76 15.69
CA CYS A 104 -0.64 10.25 14.78
C CYS A 104 -1.36 9.12 15.53
N GLY A 105 -2.67 9.30 15.76
CA GLY A 105 -3.45 8.56 16.75
C GLY A 105 -3.59 7.05 16.50
N PRO A 106 -4.08 6.30 17.50
CA PRO A 106 -4.17 4.85 17.43
C PRO A 106 -5.28 4.40 16.47
N VAL A 107 -4.97 3.39 15.66
CA VAL A 107 -5.93 2.62 14.87
C VAL A 107 -6.93 1.96 15.81
N LEU A 108 -8.19 2.40 15.75
CA LEU A 108 -9.29 1.72 16.43
C LEU A 108 -9.57 0.40 15.72
N GLY A 109 -9.43 -0.70 16.46
CA GLY A 109 -9.68 -2.06 15.99
C GLY A 109 -11.10 -2.25 15.50
N GLU A 110 -11.21 -2.87 14.33
CA GLU A 110 -12.46 -3.31 13.72
C GLU A 110 -13.12 -4.35 14.64
N ARG A 111 -14.35 -4.06 15.08
CA ARG A 111 -15.19 -5.04 15.79
C ARG A 111 -15.83 -5.96 14.76
N GLU A 112 -15.39 -7.22 14.74
CA GLU A 112 -16.09 -8.31 14.05
C GLU A 112 -17.52 -8.46 14.61
N LYS A 113 -18.53 -8.29 13.76
CA LYS A 113 -19.93 -8.54 14.11
C LYS A 113 -20.20 -10.04 13.95
N GLY A 114 -20.00 -10.78 15.04
CA GLY A 114 -20.40 -12.18 15.16
C GLY A 114 -21.90 -12.35 14.89
N LYS A 115 -22.23 -13.24 13.96
CA LYS A 115 -23.58 -13.67 13.62
C LYS A 115 -23.90 -14.91 14.47
N GLU A 116 -24.59 -14.72 15.58
CA GLU A 116 -25.10 -15.83 16.39
C GLU A 116 -26.57 -16.10 16.07
N LYS A 117 -26.90 -17.38 15.89
CA LYS A 117 -28.24 -17.91 15.58
C LYS A 117 -28.99 -18.23 16.88
N GLY A 118 -30.31 -18.05 16.87
CA GLY A 118 -31.28 -18.72 17.75
C GLY A 118 -32.69 -18.41 17.24
N ALA A 119 -33.36 -19.31 16.52
CA ALA A 119 -34.13 -20.47 17.00
C ALA A 119 -35.57 -20.07 17.41
N ALA A 120 -36.50 -20.95 17.02
CA ALA A 120 -37.93 -20.74 16.89
C ALA A 120 -38.74 -20.74 18.19
N SER A 121 -39.83 -19.98 18.20
CA SER A 121 -41.24 -20.30 18.54
C SER A 121 -41.99 -18.94 18.61
N GLU A 122 -43.29 -18.73 18.46
CA GLU A 122 -44.49 -19.54 18.60
C GLU A 122 -45.67 -18.72 18.00
N VAL A 123 -46.62 -19.44 17.41
CA VAL A 123 -48.08 -19.24 17.38
C VAL A 123 -48.63 -17.91 17.95
N GLU A 124 -49.45 -17.19 17.15
CA GLU A 124 -50.87 -16.89 17.46
C GLU A 124 -51.41 -15.57 16.84
N ARG A 125 -52.58 -15.70 16.18
CA ARG A 125 -53.71 -14.75 16.00
C ARG A 125 -53.72 -13.68 14.88
N ARG A 126 -54.73 -13.92 14.03
CA ARG A 126 -55.55 -13.06 13.16
C ARG A 126 -55.07 -12.78 11.73
#